data_AF-A0A380CUB3-F1
#
_entry.id   AF-A0A380CUB3-F1
#
_cell.length_a   1.000
_cell.length_b   1.000
_cell.length_c   1.000
_cell.angle_alpha   90.00
_cell.angle_beta   90.00
_cell.angle_gamma   90.00
#
_symmetry.space_group_name_H-M   'P 1'
#
loop_
_entity.id
_entity.type
_entity.pdbx_description
1 polymer ?
#
loop_
_entity_poly.entity_id
_entity_poly.type
_entity_poly.pdbx_seq_one_letter_code
_entity_poly.pdbx_strand_id
1 'polypeptide(L)'
;MKIAVLYILFMLTSVIACTQEIKDNSSVVSTKMKTIHTVPYLTRQNDFVYVDKTSLKPVIDQRFRGASLFTPTGFAIVGNEKGESAIIDETGKIVLDYSADEINVDVINGLTFYKREIEYEKKMPVWKWDWNIMGSGVKKEQTYHKIEIGILETRQVLLREDVPYLEDAYSLNFVSVDENHVFWHGSLYEIRNGRLNKIENNITELLEDKRFIKSSNEAFSIYELNQKKAVYSGLKGTETLSIRFGKENIILKEINKERYKPEIPKLLTDSKTNEIYPFPQYEKVFPKEITKATASQIDFIKKTSLVYSITNSPYFLLGVF
;
A
#
# COMPACT_ATOMS: atom_id res chain seq x y z
N MET A 1 -27.03 42.31 39.41
CA MET A 1 -26.41 41.56 40.53
C MET A 1 -27.51 40.84 41.30
N LYS A 2 -27.72 39.54 41.04
CA LYS A 2 -28.40 38.58 41.92
C LYS A 2 -28.21 37.19 41.32
N ILE A 3 -27.61 36.33 42.13
CA ILE A 3 -27.23 34.95 41.87
C ILE A 3 -28.50 34.10 41.89
N ALA A 4 -28.64 33.18 40.94
CA ALA A 4 -29.53 32.04 41.04
C ALA A 4 -28.71 30.79 40.76
N VAL A 5 -28.45 30.04 41.83
CA VAL A 5 -27.95 28.67 41.81
C VAL A 5 -29.10 27.77 41.37
N LEU A 6 -28.88 26.90 40.39
CA LEU A 6 -29.74 25.75 40.18
C LEU A 6 -28.89 24.49 40.04
N TYR A 7 -29.05 23.63 41.05
CA TYR A 7 -28.56 22.26 41.10
C TYR A 7 -29.21 21.42 40.00
N ILE A 8 -28.39 20.69 39.23
CA ILE A 8 -28.85 19.49 38.52
C ILE A 8 -27.93 18.34 38.96
N LEU A 9 -28.50 17.51 39.81
CA LEU A 9 -28.11 16.15 40.15
C LEU A 9 -28.46 15.25 38.95
N PHE A 10 -27.54 14.50 38.35
CA PHE A 10 -27.90 13.25 37.65
C PHE A 10 -26.71 12.28 37.50
N MET A 11 -26.77 11.24 38.34
CA MET A 11 -26.42 9.83 38.11
C MET A 11 -25.02 9.44 37.63
N LEU A 12 -24.23 8.89 38.57
CA LEU A 12 -23.34 7.77 38.28
C LEU A 12 -24.17 6.55 37.86
N THR A 13 -23.90 6.01 36.67
CA THR A 13 -24.06 4.57 36.41
C THR A 13 -22.75 4.04 35.86
N SER A 14 -22.05 3.32 36.70
CA SER A 14 -20.90 2.49 36.41
C SER A 14 -21.26 1.42 35.39
N VAL A 15 -20.59 1.43 34.24
CA VAL A 15 -20.53 0.27 33.36
C VAL A 15 -19.17 -0.38 33.60
N ILE A 16 -19.16 -1.38 34.48
CA ILE A 16 -18.04 -2.31 34.59
C ILE A 16 -18.12 -3.18 33.33
N ALA A 17 -17.40 -2.77 32.29
CA ALA A 17 -17.10 -3.67 31.19
C ALA A 17 -16.03 -4.63 31.70
N CYS A 18 -16.40 -5.89 31.89
CA CYS A 18 -15.44 -6.97 32.06
C CYS A 18 -14.57 -7.05 30.81
N THR A 19 -13.39 -6.46 30.86
CA THR A 19 -12.31 -6.78 29.92
C THR A 19 -11.83 -8.18 30.27
N GLN A 20 -12.28 -9.18 29.52
CA GLN A 20 -11.57 -10.45 29.48
C GLN A 20 -10.21 -10.17 28.84
N GLU A 21 -9.15 -10.30 29.64
CA GLU A 21 -7.78 -10.40 29.14
C GLU A 21 -7.71 -11.57 28.17
N ILE A 22 -7.68 -11.27 26.87
CA ILE A 22 -7.15 -12.19 25.88
C ILE A 22 -5.66 -12.28 26.20
N LYS A 23 -5.26 -13.39 26.84
CA LYS A 23 -3.85 -13.78 26.95
C LYS A 23 -3.37 -14.19 25.55
N ASP A 24 -3.01 -13.19 24.75
CA ASP A 24 -2.20 -13.42 23.57
C ASP A 24 -0.77 -13.66 24.03
N ASN A 25 -0.41 -14.94 24.10
CA ASN A 25 0.99 -15.38 24.04
C ASN A 25 1.47 -15.35 22.58
N SER A 26 1.32 -14.20 21.91
CA SER A 26 2.09 -13.91 20.72
C SER A 26 3.40 -13.28 21.20
N SER A 27 4.53 -13.81 20.74
CA SER A 27 5.81 -13.11 20.85
C SER A 27 5.73 -11.88 19.94
N VAL A 28 5.07 -10.84 20.43
CA VAL A 28 4.95 -9.54 19.77
C VAL A 28 6.38 -9.02 19.62
N VAL A 29 6.88 -8.97 18.39
CA VAL A 29 7.97 -8.07 18.05
C VAL A 29 7.39 -6.68 18.25
N SER A 30 7.53 -6.17 19.46
CA SER A 30 7.14 -4.82 19.82
C SER A 30 8.00 -3.88 18.97
N THR A 31 7.46 -3.43 17.84
CA THR A 31 7.93 -2.27 17.09
C THR A 31 7.60 -1.01 17.91
N LYS A 32 8.24 -0.88 19.08
CA LYS A 32 8.19 0.33 19.88
C LYS A 32 8.85 1.43 19.07
N MET A 33 8.03 2.21 18.36
CA MET A 33 8.45 3.47 17.78
C MET A 33 9.11 4.30 18.88
N LYS A 34 10.36 4.68 18.66
CA LYS A 34 11.14 5.40 19.66
C LYS A 34 10.68 6.86 19.64
N THR A 35 10.47 7.46 20.80
CA THR A 35 10.32 8.91 20.89
C THR A 35 11.68 9.54 20.62
N ILE A 36 11.84 10.15 19.45
CA ILE A 36 13.07 10.84 19.10
C ILE A 36 12.97 12.28 19.57
N HIS A 37 13.86 12.64 20.50
CA HIS A 37 13.95 13.98 21.07
C HIS A 37 14.91 14.88 20.28
N THR A 38 15.62 14.34 19.29
CA THR A 38 16.60 15.07 18.50
C THR A 38 15.93 15.74 17.29
N VAL A 39 16.15 17.04 17.10
CA VAL A 39 15.54 17.84 16.01
C VAL A 39 16.59 18.69 15.29
N PRO A 40 16.42 18.94 13.97
CA PRO A 40 17.30 19.83 13.24
C PRO A 40 17.10 21.28 13.72
N TYR A 41 18.21 22.01 13.86
CA TYR A 41 18.24 23.38 14.31
C TYR A 41 19.09 24.21 13.36
N LEU A 42 18.49 25.27 12.79
CA LEU A 42 19.17 26.19 11.90
C LEU A 42 20.04 27.16 12.70
N THR A 43 21.35 27.12 12.42
CA THR A 43 22.35 27.98 13.04
C THR A 43 22.40 29.35 12.36
N ARG A 44 23.07 30.32 13.01
CA ARG A 44 23.31 31.65 12.43
C ARG A 44 24.18 31.61 11.17
N GLN A 45 24.94 30.54 10.96
CA GLN A 45 25.78 30.32 9.79
C GLN A 45 24.99 29.75 8.59
N ASN A 46 23.67 29.65 8.71
CA ASN A 46 22.79 29.08 7.70
C ASN A 46 23.08 27.59 7.39
N ASP A 47 23.53 26.87 8.42
CA ASP A 47 23.70 25.42 8.43
C ASP A 47 22.79 24.81 9.50
N PHE A 48 22.39 23.56 9.32
CA PHE A 48 21.68 22.76 10.31
C PHE A 48 22.64 21.93 11.15
N VAL A 49 22.35 21.84 12.44
CA VAL A 49 22.90 20.85 13.39
C VAL A 49 21.73 20.14 14.05
N TYR A 50 21.95 19.01 14.74
CA TYR A 50 20.88 18.39 15.52
C TYR A 50 21.04 18.67 17.01
N VAL A 51 19.95 19.07 17.65
CA VAL A 51 19.89 19.41 19.08
C VAL A 51 18.83 18.59 19.80
N ASP A 52 18.97 18.44 21.10
CA ASP A 52 17.90 17.93 21.95
C ASP A 52 16.74 18.94 22.00
N LYS A 53 15.52 18.49 21.74
CA LYS A 53 14.32 19.32 21.61
C LYS A 53 13.97 20.09 22.88
N THR A 54 14.35 19.59 24.06
CA THR A 54 14.03 20.21 25.34
C THR A 54 15.09 21.19 25.79
N SER A 55 16.36 20.78 25.73
CA SER A 55 17.49 21.58 26.23
C SER A 55 18.13 22.47 25.17
N LEU A 56 17.83 22.24 23.89
CA LEU A 56 18.48 22.85 22.72
C LEU A 56 20.01 22.68 22.70
N LYS A 57 20.54 21.75 23.50
CA LYS A 57 21.95 21.41 23.48
C LYS A 57 22.25 20.58 22.23
N PRO A 58 23.36 20.84 21.54
CA PRO A 58 23.76 20.00 20.42
C PRO A 58 23.93 18.53 20.80
N VAL A 59 23.42 17.67 19.94
CA VAL A 59 23.56 16.20 20.01
C VAL A 59 24.43 15.72 18.85
N ILE A 60 24.25 16.29 17.66
CA ILE A 60 25.11 16.08 16.49
C ILE A 60 25.62 17.45 16.05
N ASP A 61 26.91 17.71 16.30
CA ASP A 61 27.58 18.97 15.97
C ASP A 61 28.03 19.08 14.50
N GLN A 62 27.89 17.99 13.72
CA GLN A 62 28.13 18.02 12.29
C GLN A 62 27.15 19.00 11.62
N ARG A 63 27.68 19.84 10.74
CA ARG A 63 26.92 20.84 10.01
C ARG A 63 26.45 20.29 8.67
N PHE A 64 25.19 20.57 8.35
CA PHE A 64 24.52 20.14 7.12
C PHE A 64 23.85 21.35 6.45
N ARG A 65 23.72 21.34 5.12
CA ARG A 65 22.98 22.39 4.38
C ARG A 65 21.48 22.16 4.39
N GLY A 66 21.06 20.91 4.45
CA GLY A 66 19.67 20.51 4.67
C GLY A 66 19.62 19.44 5.75
N ALA A 67 18.52 19.38 6.50
CA ALA A 67 18.33 18.36 7.53
C ALA A 67 16.83 18.10 7.74
N SER A 68 16.42 16.85 7.61
CA SER A 68 15.06 16.41 7.92
C SER A 68 14.90 16.09 9.41
N LEU A 69 13.66 15.94 9.86
CA LEU A 69 13.37 15.23 11.10
C LEU A 69 13.83 13.77 10.97
N PHE A 70 14.18 13.16 12.10
CA PHE A 70 14.40 11.72 12.15
C PHE A 70 13.07 10.97 11.95
N THR A 71 13.11 9.90 11.17
CA THR A 71 12.05 8.90 11.08
C THR A 71 11.85 8.23 12.44
N PRO A 72 10.66 7.67 12.75
CA PRO A 72 10.44 6.95 14.02
C PRO A 72 11.39 5.78 14.29
N THR A 73 12.15 5.31 13.29
CA THR A 73 13.15 4.24 13.42
C THR A 73 14.61 4.76 13.47
N GLY A 74 14.82 6.07 13.47
CA GLY A 74 16.11 6.68 13.82
C GLY A 74 16.97 7.14 12.64
N PHE A 75 16.38 7.43 11.48
CA PHE A 75 17.12 7.90 10.29
C PHE A 75 16.70 9.29 9.83
N ALA A 76 17.62 10.11 9.33
CA ALA A 76 17.29 11.43 8.78
C ALA A 76 18.04 11.68 7.48
N ILE A 77 17.41 12.41 6.56
CA ILE A 77 18.03 12.89 5.31
C ILE A 77 18.76 14.20 5.61
N VAL A 78 20.00 14.29 5.16
CA VAL A 78 20.85 15.48 5.31
C VAL A 78 21.48 15.88 3.99
N GLY A 79 21.63 17.19 3.77
CA GLY A 79 22.23 17.77 2.57
C GLY A 79 23.63 18.34 2.82
N ASN A 80 24.47 18.40 1.79
CA ASN A 80 25.78 19.06 1.84
C ASN A 80 25.86 20.32 0.97
N GLU A 81 27.04 20.95 0.91
CA GLU A 81 27.30 22.18 0.14
C GLU A 81 27.19 22.03 -1.37
N LYS A 82 27.28 20.80 -1.88
CA LYS A 82 27.15 20.49 -3.30
C LYS A 82 25.70 20.24 -3.73
N GLY A 83 24.75 20.33 -2.80
CA GLY A 83 23.36 19.97 -3.04
C GLY A 83 23.09 18.46 -3.02
N GLU A 84 24.07 17.64 -2.62
CA GLU A 84 23.91 16.19 -2.53
C GLU A 84 23.20 15.82 -1.22
N SER A 85 22.43 14.73 -1.23
CA SER A 85 21.70 14.21 -0.07
C SER A 85 22.29 12.89 0.42
N ALA A 86 22.32 12.67 1.72
CA ALA A 86 22.72 11.44 2.40
C ALA A 86 21.71 11.07 3.50
N ILE A 87 21.81 9.86 4.04
CA ILE A 87 21.06 9.46 5.24
C ILE A 87 22.01 9.25 6.40
N ILE A 88 21.68 9.80 7.57
CA ILE A 88 22.38 9.59 8.84
C ILE A 88 21.51 8.81 9.84
N ASP A 89 22.17 8.14 10.80
CA ASP A 89 21.53 7.60 12.00
C ASP A 89 21.48 8.61 13.16
N GLU A 90 20.86 8.23 14.28
CA GLU A 90 20.74 9.07 15.50
C GLU A 90 22.09 9.52 16.10
N THR A 91 23.21 8.87 15.74
CA THR A 91 24.56 9.26 16.18
C THR A 91 25.21 10.29 15.26
N GLY A 92 24.57 10.60 14.12
CA GLY A 92 25.11 11.45 13.07
C GLY A 92 25.98 10.70 12.05
N LYS A 93 26.06 9.37 12.15
CA LYS A 93 26.85 8.58 11.21
C LYS A 93 26.10 8.44 9.89
N ILE A 94 26.79 8.69 8.77
CA ILE A 94 26.27 8.44 7.43
C ILE A 94 26.06 6.93 7.23
N VAL A 95 24.82 6.53 6.96
CA VAL A 95 24.41 5.14 6.68
C VAL A 95 24.09 4.89 5.21
N LEU A 96 23.75 5.96 4.47
CA LEU A 96 23.68 5.96 3.01
C LEU A 96 24.43 7.20 2.50
N ASP A 97 25.44 6.97 1.67
CA ASP A 97 26.34 8.01 1.19
C ASP A 97 25.65 9.09 0.37
N TYR A 98 26.32 10.24 0.24
CA TYR A 98 25.87 11.36 -0.56
C TYR A 98 25.60 10.96 -2.01
N SER A 99 24.43 11.37 -2.51
CA SER A 99 23.97 11.24 -3.89
C SER A 99 23.59 12.61 -4.43
N ALA A 100 23.93 12.88 -5.69
CA ALA A 100 23.54 14.12 -6.36
C ALA A 100 22.02 14.22 -6.53
N ASP A 101 21.36 13.08 -6.69
CA ASP A 101 19.93 12.97 -6.88
C ASP A 101 19.20 12.67 -5.56
N GLU A 102 17.87 12.87 -5.58
CA GLU A 102 17.01 12.79 -4.40
C GLU A 102 17.00 11.39 -3.77
N ILE A 103 17.05 11.37 -2.44
CA ILE A 103 16.85 10.16 -1.64
C ILE A 103 15.49 10.26 -0.98
N ASN A 104 14.63 9.28 -1.26
CA ASN A 104 13.30 9.18 -0.69
C ASN A 104 13.30 8.12 0.42
N VAL A 105 12.53 8.37 1.49
CA VAL A 105 12.35 7.42 2.60
C VAL A 105 10.88 7.27 2.95
N ASP A 106 10.49 6.06 3.36
CA ASP A 106 9.16 5.78 3.90
C ASP A 106 9.25 4.77 5.06
N VAL A 107 8.35 4.87 6.03
CA VAL A 107 8.36 4.02 7.23
C VAL A 107 7.12 3.16 7.31
N ILE A 108 7.31 1.85 7.20
CA ILE A 108 6.21 0.87 7.25
C ILE A 108 6.61 -0.25 8.20
N ASN A 109 5.68 -0.60 9.11
CA ASN A 109 5.85 -1.66 10.10
C ASN A 109 7.17 -1.58 10.90
N GLY A 110 7.60 -0.36 11.23
CA GLY A 110 8.82 -0.12 12.01
C GLY A 110 10.13 -0.37 11.24
N LEU A 111 10.09 -0.36 9.90
CA LEU A 111 11.27 -0.36 9.04
C LEU A 111 11.30 0.93 8.20
N THR A 112 12.47 1.54 8.03
CA THR A 112 12.67 2.64 7.07
C THR A 112 13.16 2.08 5.74
N PHE A 113 12.28 2.16 4.74
CA PHE A 113 12.59 1.91 3.35
C PHE A 113 13.23 3.14 2.72
N TYR A 114 14.24 2.94 1.89
CA TYR A 114 14.84 4.01 1.10
C TYR A 114 14.72 3.71 -0.39
N LYS A 115 14.62 4.76 -1.20
CA LYS A 115 14.84 4.75 -2.64
C LYS A 115 15.93 5.77 -2.94
N ARG A 116 17.01 5.29 -3.56
CA ARG A 116 18.04 6.13 -4.17
C ARG A 116 18.00 5.93 -5.67
N GLU A 117 17.99 7.03 -6.39
CA GLU A 117 18.02 7.08 -7.85
C GLU A 117 19.28 7.84 -8.26
N ILE A 118 19.93 7.43 -9.34
CA ILE A 118 21.07 8.15 -9.92
C ILE A 118 20.86 8.24 -11.43
N GLU A 119 20.74 9.46 -11.95
CA GLU A 119 20.63 9.73 -13.37
C GLU A 119 22.01 9.82 -14.02
N TYR A 120 22.18 9.20 -15.18
CA TYR A 120 23.41 9.32 -15.95
C TYR A 120 23.19 9.06 -17.44
N GLU A 121 24.04 9.66 -18.27
CA GLU A 121 24.03 9.41 -19.71
C GLU A 121 24.81 8.14 -20.05
N LYS A 122 24.21 7.29 -20.87
CA LYS A 122 24.80 6.02 -21.32
C LYS A 122 24.67 5.90 -22.84
N LYS A 123 25.75 5.46 -23.47
CA LYS A 123 25.74 5.16 -24.90
C LYS A 123 24.86 3.93 -25.16
N MET A 124 23.86 4.11 -26.01
CA MET A 124 22.96 3.06 -26.45
C MET A 124 23.68 2.07 -27.38
N PRO A 125 23.26 0.78 -27.36
CA PRO A 125 23.68 -0.16 -28.39
C PRO A 125 23.30 0.32 -29.79
N VAL A 126 24.10 -0.03 -30.81
CA VAL A 126 23.95 0.46 -32.19
C VAL A 126 22.55 0.19 -32.76
N TRP A 127 21.90 -0.90 -32.37
CA TRP A 127 20.54 -1.26 -32.82
C TRP A 127 19.42 -0.43 -32.16
N LYS A 128 19.70 0.32 -31.09
CA LYS A 128 18.78 1.27 -30.46
C LYS A 128 19.04 2.73 -30.88
N TRP A 129 19.98 2.96 -31.80
CA TRP A 129 20.27 4.32 -32.28
C TRP A 129 19.08 4.87 -33.05
N ASP A 130 18.65 6.07 -32.66
CA ASP A 130 17.61 6.80 -33.35
C ASP A 130 18.25 7.63 -34.47
N TRP A 131 17.95 7.22 -35.71
CA TRP A 131 18.41 7.85 -36.92
C TRP A 131 17.38 8.90 -37.31
N ASN A 132 17.58 10.13 -36.87
CA ASN A 132 16.69 11.19 -37.25
C ASN A 132 16.92 11.54 -38.72
N ILE A 133 16.01 11.11 -39.60
CA ILE A 133 16.18 11.23 -41.06
C ILE A 133 15.99 12.68 -41.54
N MET A 134 15.39 13.54 -40.71
CA MET A 134 15.09 14.95 -41.01
C MET A 134 16.13 15.94 -40.45
N GLY A 135 17.04 15.49 -39.58
CA GLY A 135 18.12 16.32 -39.03
C GLY A 135 19.35 15.45 -38.84
N SER A 136 20.50 15.84 -39.40
CA SER A 136 21.71 15.00 -39.64
C SER A 136 22.40 14.37 -38.41
N GLY A 137 21.73 14.26 -37.25
CA GLY A 137 22.24 13.66 -36.03
C GLY A 137 21.74 12.23 -35.80
N VAL A 138 22.62 11.40 -35.25
CA VAL A 138 22.29 10.09 -34.71
C VAL A 138 22.27 10.22 -33.20
N LYS A 139 21.12 9.97 -32.55
CA LYS A 139 21.06 9.93 -31.09
C LYS A 139 21.68 8.62 -30.62
N LYS A 140 22.89 8.70 -30.07
CA LYS A 140 23.69 7.56 -29.61
C LYS A 140 23.67 7.38 -28.09
N GLU A 141 23.15 8.37 -27.37
CA GLU A 141 23.10 8.41 -25.91
C GLU A 141 21.66 8.57 -25.44
N GLN A 142 21.38 7.99 -24.28
CA GLN A 142 20.10 8.06 -23.61
C GLN A 142 20.36 8.13 -22.11
N THR A 143 19.50 8.87 -21.42
CA THR A 143 19.49 8.98 -19.97
C THR A 143 19.01 7.67 -19.34
N TYR A 144 19.82 7.12 -18.43
CA TYR A 144 19.57 5.92 -17.65
C TYR A 144 19.50 6.27 -16.17
N HIS A 145 18.68 5.52 -15.45
CA HIS A 145 18.47 5.69 -14.03
C HIS A 145 18.89 4.41 -13.33
N LYS A 146 19.83 4.55 -12.39
CA LYS A 146 20.21 3.48 -11.48
C LYS A 146 19.37 3.60 -10.22
N ILE A 147 18.47 2.66 -10.02
CA ILE A 147 17.53 2.68 -8.90
C ILE A 147 17.92 1.61 -7.90
N GLU A 148 18.00 1.99 -6.63
CA GLU A 148 18.19 1.08 -5.51
C GLU A 148 17.11 1.31 -4.46
N ILE A 149 16.39 0.24 -4.11
CA ILE A 149 15.42 0.24 -3.01
C ILE A 149 15.86 -0.75 -1.96
N GLY A 150 15.84 -0.35 -0.69
CA GLY A 150 16.30 -1.19 0.41
C GLY A 150 15.79 -0.78 1.78
N ILE A 151 16.27 -1.47 2.81
CA ILE A 151 15.94 -1.29 4.23
C ILE A 151 17.17 -0.76 4.96
N LEU A 152 17.04 0.35 5.67
CA LEU A 152 18.18 0.98 6.35
C LEU A 152 18.68 0.18 7.56
N GLU A 153 17.77 -0.34 8.37
CA GLU A 153 18.09 -1.04 9.63
C GLU A 153 19.02 -2.24 9.41
N THR A 154 18.82 -2.95 8.29
CA THR A 154 19.55 -4.19 8.00
C THR A 154 20.44 -4.09 6.76
N ARG A 155 20.46 -2.93 6.09
CA ARG A 155 21.14 -2.69 4.81
C ARG A 155 20.74 -3.70 3.73
N GLN A 156 19.53 -4.25 3.84
CA GLN A 156 19.03 -5.19 2.85
C GLN A 156 18.64 -4.43 1.58
N VAL A 157 19.26 -4.76 0.47
CA VAL A 157 18.83 -4.30 -0.85
C VAL A 157 17.71 -5.21 -1.35
N LEU A 158 16.59 -4.62 -1.73
CA LEU A 158 15.40 -5.31 -2.24
C LEU A 158 15.32 -5.27 -3.76
N LEU A 159 15.79 -4.19 -4.37
CA LEU A 159 15.81 -3.98 -5.81
C LEU A 159 17.05 -3.17 -6.19
N ARG A 160 17.66 -3.54 -7.33
CA ARG A 160 18.72 -2.78 -7.97
C ARG A 160 18.58 -2.91 -9.48
N GLU A 161 18.14 -1.83 -10.12
CA GLU A 161 17.90 -1.79 -11.56
C GLU A 161 18.71 -0.69 -12.24
N ASP A 162 18.99 -0.87 -13.53
CA ASP A 162 19.67 0.07 -14.41
C ASP A 162 18.90 0.14 -15.74
N VAL A 163 17.98 1.10 -15.82
CA VAL A 163 16.92 1.16 -16.85
C VAL A 163 16.87 2.52 -17.52
N PRO A 164 16.39 2.62 -18.78
CA PRO A 164 16.14 3.91 -19.42
C PRO A 164 15.11 4.73 -18.65
N TYR A 165 15.31 6.05 -18.57
CA TYR A 165 14.48 6.94 -17.73
C TYR A 165 12.96 6.80 -17.95
N LEU A 166 12.54 6.60 -19.21
CA LEU A 166 11.12 6.57 -19.58
C LEU A 166 10.48 5.19 -19.46
N GLU A 167 11.25 4.13 -19.18
CA GLU A 167 10.77 2.75 -19.28
C GLU A 167 10.21 2.19 -17.96
N ASP A 168 10.61 2.70 -16.79
CA ASP A 168 10.16 2.17 -15.49
C ASP A 168 10.04 3.24 -14.39
N ALA A 169 8.98 3.14 -13.58
CA ALA A 169 8.80 3.94 -12.37
C ALA A 169 8.69 3.02 -11.14
N TYR A 170 9.80 2.86 -10.41
CA TYR A 170 9.79 2.16 -9.13
C TYR A 170 9.46 3.14 -8.00
N SER A 171 8.51 2.76 -7.14
CA SER A 171 8.07 3.57 -6.00
C SER A 171 8.20 2.83 -4.68
N LEU A 172 8.21 3.60 -3.59
CA LEU A 172 8.18 3.11 -2.21
C LEU A 172 6.74 2.81 -1.73
N ASN A 173 5.81 2.45 -2.63
CA ASN A 173 4.41 2.16 -2.29
C ASN A 173 4.26 0.76 -1.65
N PHE A 174 4.97 0.52 -0.55
CA PHE A 174 4.79 -0.66 0.28
C PHE A 174 3.44 -0.53 1.01
N VAL A 175 2.72 -1.64 1.17
CA VAL A 175 1.42 -1.67 1.86
C VAL A 175 1.53 -2.61 3.05
N SER A 176 1.24 -2.12 4.26
CA SER A 176 1.16 -2.96 5.44
C SER A 176 -0.04 -3.90 5.33
N VAL A 177 0.20 -5.21 5.43
CA VAL A 177 -0.85 -6.24 5.45
C VAL A 177 -1.24 -6.56 6.90
N ASP A 178 -0.23 -6.66 7.76
CA ASP A 178 -0.31 -6.60 9.21
C ASP A 178 1.06 -6.23 9.78
N GLU A 179 1.24 -6.30 11.10
CA GLU A 179 2.49 -5.92 11.78
C GLU A 179 3.74 -6.65 11.26
N ASN A 180 3.58 -7.87 10.73
CA ASN A 180 4.69 -8.72 10.30
C ASN A 180 4.76 -8.91 8.78
N HIS A 181 3.83 -8.35 8.01
CA HIS A 181 3.76 -8.58 6.57
C HIS A 181 3.58 -7.29 5.79
N VAL A 182 4.28 -7.22 4.65
CA VAL A 182 4.23 -6.08 3.73
C VAL A 182 4.04 -6.58 2.32
N PHE A 183 3.15 -5.94 1.58
CA PHE A 183 2.94 -6.16 0.16
C PHE A 183 3.68 -5.08 -0.63
N TRP A 184 4.43 -5.50 -1.65
CA TRP A 184 5.13 -4.58 -2.53
C TRP A 184 5.39 -5.21 -3.89
N HIS A 185 5.05 -4.47 -4.94
CA HIS A 185 5.33 -4.81 -6.34
C HIS A 185 4.91 -6.26 -6.70
N GLY A 186 3.63 -6.59 -6.45
CA GLY A 186 3.07 -7.91 -6.76
C GLY A 186 3.61 -9.07 -5.91
N SER A 187 4.34 -8.78 -4.83
CA SER A 187 4.91 -9.77 -3.93
C SER A 187 4.55 -9.48 -2.48
N LEU A 188 4.34 -10.55 -1.70
CA LEU A 188 4.10 -10.48 -0.27
C LEU A 188 5.36 -10.92 0.47
N TYR A 189 5.74 -10.14 1.47
CA TYR A 189 6.93 -10.34 2.28
C TYR A 189 6.57 -10.49 3.75
N GLU A 190 7.28 -11.38 4.42
CA GLU A 190 7.28 -11.51 5.87
C GLU A 190 8.50 -10.80 6.46
N ILE A 191 8.27 -9.99 7.48
CA ILE A 191 9.31 -9.32 8.27
C ILE A 191 9.85 -10.32 9.29
N ARG A 192 11.13 -10.69 9.17
CA ARG A 192 11.85 -11.47 10.19
C ARG A 192 13.20 -10.83 10.47
N ASN A 193 13.49 -10.56 11.75
CA ASN A 193 14.74 -9.94 12.19
C ASN A 193 15.05 -8.62 11.43
N GLY A 194 14.02 -7.80 11.20
CA GLY A 194 14.15 -6.52 10.48
C GLY A 194 14.44 -6.66 8.97
N ARG A 195 14.30 -7.86 8.40
CA ARG A 195 14.50 -8.14 6.97
C ARG A 195 13.20 -8.59 6.33
N LEU A 196 13.02 -8.25 5.07
CA LEU A 196 11.93 -8.78 4.26
C LEU A 196 12.32 -10.12 3.62
N ASN A 197 11.48 -11.13 3.83
CA ASN A 197 11.58 -12.44 3.21
C ASN A 197 10.37 -12.64 2.31
N LYS A 198 10.60 -12.83 1.01
CA LYS A 198 9.50 -13.04 0.05
C LYS A 198 8.82 -14.39 0.35
N ILE A 199 7.52 -14.37 0.61
CA ILE A 199 6.73 -15.57 0.91
C ILE A 199 5.74 -15.93 -0.21
N GLU A 200 5.33 -14.94 -1.02
CA GLU A 200 4.47 -15.14 -2.18
C GLU A 200 4.75 -14.09 -3.27
N ASN A 201 4.49 -14.44 -4.53
CA ASN A 201 4.70 -13.59 -5.69
C ASN A 201 3.57 -13.74 -6.74
N ASN A 202 3.64 -12.91 -7.77
CA ASN A 202 2.65 -12.88 -8.86
C ASN A 202 1.23 -12.67 -8.32
N ILE A 203 1.12 -11.81 -7.31
CA ILE A 203 -0.15 -11.35 -6.75
C ILE A 203 -0.63 -10.22 -7.64
N THR A 204 -1.86 -10.37 -8.15
CA THR A 204 -2.52 -9.41 -9.00
C THR A 204 -3.15 -8.29 -8.18
N GLU A 205 -3.82 -8.63 -7.08
CA GLU A 205 -4.49 -7.65 -6.21
C GLU A 205 -4.41 -8.08 -4.74
N LEU A 206 -4.09 -7.14 -3.86
CA LEU A 206 -4.19 -7.30 -2.41
C LEU A 206 -5.58 -6.83 -1.96
N LEU A 207 -6.23 -7.62 -1.10
CA LEU A 207 -7.55 -7.35 -0.53
C LEU A 207 -7.42 -6.92 0.95
N GLU A 208 -8.47 -6.31 1.52
CA GLU A 208 -8.42 -5.70 2.86
C GLU A 208 -8.24 -6.75 3.97
N ASP A 209 -8.90 -7.91 3.86
CA ASP A 209 -8.89 -8.94 4.90
C ASP A 209 -7.66 -9.87 4.84
N LYS A 210 -6.49 -9.33 4.51
CA LYS A 210 -5.24 -10.09 4.33
C LYS A 210 -5.37 -11.21 3.28
N ARG A 211 -6.28 -11.03 2.34
CA ARG A 211 -6.48 -11.91 1.19
C ARG A 211 -5.79 -11.33 -0.02
N PHE A 212 -5.53 -12.18 -1.00
CA PHE A 212 -4.94 -11.74 -2.25
C PHE A 212 -5.41 -12.61 -3.42
N ILE A 213 -5.39 -12.00 -4.60
CA ILE A 213 -5.82 -12.62 -5.84
C ILE A 213 -4.60 -12.92 -6.69
N LYS A 214 -4.53 -14.13 -7.24
CA LYS A 214 -3.60 -14.50 -8.30
C LYS A 214 -4.38 -14.82 -9.56
N SER A 215 -3.94 -14.27 -10.69
CA SER A 215 -4.50 -14.56 -12.01
C SER A 215 -3.61 -15.54 -12.79
N SER A 216 -4.24 -16.43 -13.55
CA SER A 216 -3.56 -17.35 -14.47
C SER A 216 -4.53 -17.74 -15.60
N ASN A 217 -4.18 -17.49 -16.86
CA ASN A 217 -4.97 -17.87 -18.04
C ASN A 217 -6.46 -17.53 -17.91
N GLU A 218 -6.77 -16.27 -17.57
CA GLU A 218 -8.13 -15.73 -17.33
C GLU A 218 -8.89 -16.33 -16.14
N ALA A 219 -8.28 -17.26 -15.40
CA ALA A 219 -8.81 -17.76 -14.14
C ALA A 219 -8.21 -16.98 -12.96
N PHE A 220 -9.02 -16.81 -11.92
CA PHE A 220 -8.64 -16.15 -10.68
C PHE A 220 -8.70 -17.15 -9.53
N SER A 221 -7.77 -16.98 -8.58
CA SER A 221 -7.75 -17.73 -7.33
C SER A 221 -7.52 -16.79 -6.18
N ILE A 222 -8.27 -16.98 -5.10
CA ILE A 222 -8.22 -16.15 -3.89
C ILE A 222 -7.55 -16.95 -2.80
N TYR A 223 -6.55 -16.34 -2.16
CA TYR A 223 -5.77 -16.93 -1.09
C TYR A 223 -5.90 -16.07 0.17
N GLU A 224 -5.74 -16.71 1.32
CA GLU A 224 -5.55 -16.06 2.60
C GLU A 224 -4.07 -16.08 2.98
N LEU A 225 -3.66 -15.09 3.77
CA LEU A 225 -2.33 -15.06 4.36
C LEU A 225 -2.01 -16.39 5.07
N ASN A 226 -0.78 -16.89 4.88
CA ASN A 226 -0.27 -18.16 5.41
C ASN A 226 -0.95 -19.44 4.87
N GLN A 227 -1.87 -19.35 3.91
CA GLN A 227 -2.46 -20.52 3.27
C GLN A 227 -1.84 -20.80 1.90
N LYS A 228 -1.31 -22.03 1.74
CA LYS A 228 -0.75 -22.48 0.46
C LYS A 228 -1.82 -22.85 -0.58
N LYS A 229 -3.03 -23.17 -0.12
CA LYS A 229 -4.15 -23.54 -0.98
C LYS A 229 -5.07 -22.33 -1.10
N ALA A 230 -5.59 -22.13 -2.30
CA ALA A 230 -6.60 -21.12 -2.53
C ALA A 230 -7.89 -21.47 -1.78
N VAL A 231 -8.53 -20.47 -1.18
CA VAL A 231 -9.87 -20.57 -0.60
C VAL A 231 -10.89 -20.77 -1.74
N TYR A 232 -10.70 -20.03 -2.82
CA TYR A 232 -11.46 -20.15 -4.07
C TYR A 232 -10.51 -20.29 -5.24
N SER A 233 -10.81 -21.20 -6.17
CA SER A 233 -9.94 -21.50 -7.32
C SER A 233 -10.75 -21.69 -8.58
N GLY A 234 -10.19 -21.33 -9.74
CA GLY A 234 -10.88 -21.49 -11.02
C GLY A 234 -12.08 -20.54 -11.20
N LEU A 235 -12.01 -19.39 -10.54
CA LEU A 235 -12.97 -18.31 -10.69
C LEU A 235 -12.80 -17.68 -12.07
N LYS A 236 -13.90 -17.28 -12.71
CA LYS A 236 -13.90 -16.59 -14.01
C LYS A 236 -14.65 -15.28 -13.93
N GLY A 237 -14.19 -14.28 -14.68
CA GLY A 237 -14.92 -13.02 -14.81
C GLY A 237 -16.30 -13.23 -15.43
N THR A 238 -17.30 -12.51 -14.92
CA THR A 238 -18.61 -12.39 -15.55
C THR A 238 -19.14 -10.96 -15.45
N GLU A 239 -20.07 -10.62 -16.34
CA GLU A 239 -20.82 -9.35 -16.32
C GLU A 239 -22.33 -9.61 -16.26
N THR A 240 -22.73 -10.85 -15.94
CA THR A 240 -24.14 -11.29 -15.93
C THR A 240 -24.52 -11.87 -14.59
N LEU A 241 -25.71 -11.52 -14.11
CA LEU A 241 -26.34 -12.08 -12.90
C LEU A 241 -27.72 -12.62 -13.23
N SER A 242 -28.09 -13.74 -12.61
CA SER A 242 -29.40 -14.34 -12.74
C SER A 242 -30.04 -14.41 -11.35
N ILE A 243 -31.25 -13.88 -11.22
CA ILE A 243 -31.98 -13.81 -9.95
C ILE A 243 -33.40 -14.34 -10.16
N ARG A 244 -33.79 -15.35 -9.39
CA ARG A 244 -35.16 -15.86 -9.39
C ARG A 244 -36.05 -14.98 -8.51
N PHE A 245 -37.21 -14.60 -9.02
CA PHE A 245 -38.29 -14.00 -8.23
C PHE A 245 -39.62 -14.69 -8.54
N GLY A 246 -40.07 -15.56 -7.63
CA GLY A 246 -41.21 -16.44 -7.88
C GLY A 246 -40.94 -17.36 -9.08
N LYS A 247 -41.69 -17.18 -10.17
CA LYS A 247 -41.51 -17.93 -11.44
C LYS A 247 -40.69 -17.16 -12.48
N GLU A 248 -40.38 -15.90 -12.23
CA GLU A 248 -39.60 -15.06 -13.15
C GLU A 248 -38.10 -15.28 -12.91
N ASN A 249 -37.33 -15.36 -14.01
CA ASN A 249 -35.88 -15.31 -13.96
C ASN A 249 -35.41 -13.94 -14.48
N ILE A 250 -34.93 -13.09 -13.58
CA ILE A 250 -34.41 -11.77 -13.89
C ILE A 250 -32.95 -11.94 -14.30
N ILE A 251 -32.62 -11.59 -15.54
CA ILE A 251 -31.26 -11.65 -16.07
C ILE A 251 -30.74 -10.22 -16.20
N LEU A 252 -29.72 -9.90 -15.40
CA LEU A 252 -29.01 -8.63 -15.47
C LEU A 252 -27.76 -8.82 -16.32
N LYS A 253 -27.54 -7.93 -17.27
CA LYS A 253 -26.39 -7.96 -18.20
C LYS A 253 -25.61 -6.65 -18.05
N GLU A 254 -24.35 -6.66 -18.48
CA GLU A 254 -23.46 -5.50 -18.43
C GLU A 254 -23.24 -4.95 -17.00
N ILE A 255 -23.26 -5.84 -16.01
CA ILE A 255 -23.02 -5.45 -14.61
C ILE A 255 -21.57 -5.01 -14.43
N ASN A 256 -21.40 -3.84 -13.79
CA ASN A 256 -20.12 -3.22 -13.48
C ASN A 256 -19.24 -3.00 -14.71
N LYS A 257 -19.85 -2.68 -15.86
CA LYS A 257 -19.12 -2.35 -17.09
C LYS A 257 -18.37 -1.03 -16.89
N GLU A 258 -17.06 -1.06 -17.10
CA GLU A 258 -16.18 0.10 -16.96
C GLU A 258 -15.60 0.50 -18.32
N ARG A 259 -15.19 1.77 -18.46
CA ARG A 259 -14.56 2.29 -19.68
C ARG A 259 -13.28 1.54 -20.03
N TYR A 260 -12.55 1.12 -19.01
CA TYR A 260 -11.32 0.35 -19.13
C TYR A 260 -11.55 -1.01 -18.49
N LYS A 261 -11.05 -2.07 -19.12
CA LYS A 261 -11.18 -3.43 -18.58
C LYS A 261 -10.38 -3.50 -17.27
N PRO A 262 -11.02 -3.78 -16.13
CA PRO A 262 -10.30 -3.91 -14.87
C PRO A 262 -9.40 -5.15 -14.91
N GLU A 263 -8.30 -5.12 -14.17
CA GLU A 263 -7.38 -6.25 -14.06
C GLU A 263 -8.07 -7.47 -13.44
N ILE A 264 -8.87 -7.24 -12.39
CA ILE A 264 -9.79 -8.21 -11.81
C ILE A 264 -11.24 -7.82 -12.13
N PRO A 265 -12.03 -8.70 -12.79
CA PRO A 265 -13.46 -8.50 -13.01
C PRO A 265 -14.23 -8.30 -11.71
N LYS A 266 -15.16 -7.33 -11.68
CA LYS A 266 -15.94 -6.99 -10.48
C LYS A 266 -16.90 -8.09 -10.02
N LEU A 267 -17.20 -9.07 -10.87
CA LEU A 267 -17.90 -10.29 -10.50
C LEU A 267 -17.06 -11.50 -10.92
N LEU A 268 -16.86 -12.42 -9.98
CA LEU A 268 -16.15 -13.67 -10.19
C LEU A 268 -17.09 -14.86 -10.00
N THR A 269 -17.21 -15.71 -11.00
CA THR A 269 -18.03 -16.93 -10.96
C THR A 269 -17.17 -18.16 -10.71
N ASP A 270 -17.53 -18.97 -9.73
CA ASP A 270 -16.95 -20.30 -9.54
C ASP A 270 -17.44 -21.24 -10.65
N SER A 271 -16.50 -21.78 -11.44
CA SER A 271 -16.79 -22.65 -12.58
C SER A 271 -17.44 -23.99 -12.18
N LYS A 272 -17.33 -24.41 -10.92
CA LYS A 272 -17.89 -25.67 -10.40
C LYS A 272 -19.30 -25.48 -9.84
N THR A 273 -19.53 -24.41 -9.07
CA THR A 273 -20.79 -24.18 -8.36
C THR A 273 -21.72 -23.17 -9.05
N ASN A 274 -21.21 -22.43 -10.04
CA ASN A 274 -21.85 -21.25 -10.61
C ASN A 274 -22.26 -20.22 -9.55
N GLU A 275 -21.55 -20.17 -8.42
CA GLU A 275 -21.70 -19.12 -7.42
C GLU A 275 -20.95 -17.88 -7.88
N ILE A 276 -21.50 -16.71 -7.59
CA ILE A 276 -20.96 -15.44 -8.05
C ILE A 276 -20.53 -14.63 -6.82
N TYR A 277 -19.30 -14.16 -6.83
CA TYR A 277 -18.65 -13.41 -5.78
C TYR A 277 -18.43 -11.98 -6.27
N PRO A 278 -19.14 -10.98 -5.70
CA PRO A 278 -18.94 -9.58 -6.07
C PRO A 278 -17.75 -8.93 -5.34
N PHE A 279 -17.04 -8.04 -6.04
CA PHE A 279 -16.09 -7.05 -5.51
C PHE A 279 -16.72 -6.24 -4.34
N PRO A 280 -15.97 -5.72 -3.34
CA PRO A 280 -14.50 -5.64 -3.25
C PRO A 280 -13.79 -6.88 -2.75
N GLN A 281 -14.37 -7.61 -1.80
CA GLN A 281 -13.64 -8.66 -1.09
C GLN A 281 -13.88 -10.08 -1.64
N TYR A 282 -14.83 -10.26 -2.56
CA TYR A 282 -15.20 -11.57 -3.12
C TYR A 282 -15.49 -12.64 -2.05
N GLU A 283 -16.00 -12.20 -0.90
CA GLU A 283 -16.08 -13.03 0.31
C GLU A 283 -17.38 -13.80 0.46
N LYS A 284 -18.43 -13.36 -0.25
CA LYS A 284 -19.77 -13.89 -0.10
C LYS A 284 -20.44 -14.07 -1.44
N VAL A 285 -21.24 -15.13 -1.51
CA VAL A 285 -22.02 -15.50 -2.67
C VAL A 285 -23.19 -14.54 -2.84
N PHE A 286 -23.36 -14.00 -4.05
CA PHE A 286 -24.52 -13.22 -4.40
C PHE A 286 -25.79 -14.10 -4.42
N PRO A 287 -26.88 -13.70 -3.73
CA PRO A 287 -28.11 -14.49 -3.67
C PRO A 287 -28.72 -14.76 -5.05
N LYS A 288 -29.13 -16.02 -5.28
CA LYS A 288 -29.74 -16.46 -6.54
C LYS A 288 -31.26 -16.29 -6.57
N GLU A 289 -31.88 -15.94 -5.43
CA GLU A 289 -33.33 -15.82 -5.30
C GLU A 289 -33.73 -14.67 -4.37
N ILE A 290 -34.81 -13.99 -4.75
CA ILE A 290 -35.52 -13.02 -3.93
C ILE A 290 -36.86 -13.64 -3.53
N THR A 291 -37.11 -13.74 -2.23
CA THR A 291 -38.36 -14.31 -1.70
C THR A 291 -39.41 -13.24 -1.40
N LYS A 292 -38.98 -11.98 -1.22
CA LYS A 292 -39.86 -10.86 -0.87
C LYS A 292 -39.34 -9.55 -1.44
N ALA A 293 -40.14 -8.89 -2.28
CA ALA A 293 -39.88 -7.56 -2.81
C ALA A 293 -41.19 -6.90 -3.28
N THR A 294 -41.24 -5.58 -3.30
CA THR A 294 -42.31 -4.80 -3.96
C THR A 294 -42.10 -4.76 -5.47
N ALA A 295 -43.15 -4.44 -6.22
CA ALA A 295 -43.03 -4.25 -7.68
C ALA A 295 -41.98 -3.18 -8.04
N SER A 296 -41.95 -2.06 -7.31
CA SER A 296 -40.95 -1.00 -7.50
C SER A 296 -39.51 -1.47 -7.26
N GLN A 297 -39.29 -2.36 -6.28
CA GLN A 297 -37.98 -2.94 -6.03
C GLN A 297 -37.56 -3.88 -7.16
N ILE A 298 -38.47 -4.70 -7.67
CA ILE A 298 -38.19 -5.58 -8.82
C ILE A 298 -37.89 -4.77 -10.08
N ASP A 299 -38.64 -3.69 -10.33
CA ASP A 299 -38.38 -2.80 -11.46
C ASP A 299 -37.02 -2.10 -11.35
N PHE A 300 -36.60 -1.74 -10.14
CA PHE A 300 -35.26 -1.22 -9.89
C PHE A 300 -34.18 -2.29 -10.13
N ILE A 301 -34.38 -3.51 -9.62
CA ILE A 301 -33.43 -4.62 -9.81
C ILE A 301 -33.23 -4.91 -11.29
N LYS A 302 -34.30 -4.93 -12.10
CA LYS A 302 -34.22 -5.13 -13.55
C LYS A 302 -33.38 -4.08 -14.29
N LYS A 303 -33.19 -2.89 -13.70
CA LYS A 303 -32.39 -1.78 -14.25
C LYS A 303 -30.98 -1.71 -13.64
N THR A 304 -30.68 -2.57 -12.67
CA THR A 304 -29.39 -2.56 -11.97
C THR A 304 -28.25 -2.85 -12.93
N SER A 305 -27.25 -1.98 -12.93
CA SER A 305 -25.99 -2.14 -13.66
C SER A 305 -24.78 -2.14 -12.73
N LEU A 306 -24.97 -1.90 -11.42
CA LEU A 306 -23.90 -1.89 -10.42
C LEU A 306 -24.21 -2.88 -9.29
N VAL A 307 -23.24 -3.75 -8.96
CA VAL A 307 -23.39 -4.74 -7.89
C VAL A 307 -22.09 -4.85 -7.09
N TYR A 308 -22.18 -4.56 -5.79
CA TYR A 308 -21.06 -4.57 -4.87
C TYR A 308 -21.41 -5.37 -3.61
N SER A 309 -20.45 -6.11 -3.07
CA SER A 309 -20.53 -6.65 -1.71
C SER A 309 -20.15 -5.56 -0.70
N ILE A 310 -20.77 -5.58 0.48
CA ILE A 310 -20.38 -4.68 1.58
C ILE A 310 -19.50 -5.48 2.55
N THR A 311 -18.23 -5.11 2.71
CA THR A 311 -17.29 -5.79 3.60
C THR A 311 -17.86 -5.98 5.01
N ASN A 312 -17.64 -7.15 5.62
CA ASN A 312 -18.10 -7.47 6.99
C ASN A 312 -19.62 -7.34 7.21
N SER A 313 -20.41 -7.53 6.16
CA SER A 313 -21.86 -7.38 6.18
C SER A 313 -22.53 -8.42 5.29
N PRO A 314 -23.76 -8.90 5.59
CA PRO A 314 -24.49 -9.78 4.70
C PRO A 314 -25.09 -9.05 3.48
N TYR A 315 -25.00 -7.72 3.43
CA TYR A 315 -25.67 -6.91 2.43
C TYR A 315 -24.85 -6.70 1.15
N PHE A 316 -25.58 -6.40 0.08
CA PHE A 316 -25.05 -6.00 -1.22
C PHE A 316 -25.63 -4.64 -1.60
N LEU A 317 -24.85 -3.86 -2.31
CA LEU A 317 -25.30 -2.61 -2.90
C LEU A 317 -25.64 -2.85 -4.37
N LEU A 318 -26.86 -2.48 -4.74
CA LEU A 318 -27.35 -2.47 -6.11
C LEU A 318 -27.51 -1.02 -6.56
N GLY A 319 -27.01 -0.70 -7.75
CA GLY A 319 -27.06 0.64 -8.31
C GLY A 319 -27.33 0.64 -9.80
N VAL A 320 -27.63 1.83 -10.32
CA VAL A 320 -27.77 2.11 -11.75
C VAL A 320 -26.75 3.19 -12.08
N PHE A 321 -25.97 2.95 -13.12
CA PHE A 321 -25.03 3.90 -13.69
C PHE A 321 -25.73 4.90 -14.62
#